data_AF-A0A534JL67-F1
#
_entry.id   AF-A0A534JL67-F1
#
_cell.length_a   1.000
_cell.length_b   1.000
_cell.length_c   1.000
_cell.angle_alpha   90.00
_cell.angle_beta   90.00
_cell.angle_gamma   90.00
#
_symmetry.space_group_name_H-M   'P 1'
#
loop_
_entity.id
_entity.type
_entity.pdbx_description
1 polymer ?
#
loop_
_entity_poly.entity_id
_entity_poly.type
_entity_poly.pdbx_seq_one_letter_code
_entity_poly.pdbx_strand_id
1 'polypeptide(L)'
;MVTIAIIVTLAVVVSGSAVVLFYSKIPVSSRQVLEVGHGRSSLAVPLMTMYTAPKIPNAQVESSANWSVASTRTGPSTTYLFQWSLLTHLSIPVRFVLNATTEDQNFGAFALGSTADGFAYYPAGTCSGGCNSTGKVFGASGAGIHDVLYQTWRMDYTVRRITDGIGPTQTSYLEVEFALSPQRMIGIVLPAANVTPPGPGDVLDASDILHLPAYGQVTTSSHGTHSPPDFFRNTVGTVAFDAGPEGTVTAQLTSRFRWSTVDDFVLSFRASKETWIRYLFDLRFGSLLIEYVPPLP
;
A
#
# COMPACT_ATOMS: atom_id res chain seq x y z
N MET A 1 -42.09 -13.11 -68.72
CA MET A 1 -41.71 -13.71 -67.42
C MET A 1 -40.20 -13.96 -67.24
N VAL A 2 -39.34 -13.75 -68.25
CA VAL A 2 -37.89 -14.02 -68.15
C VAL A 2 -37.11 -12.88 -67.48
N THR A 3 -37.56 -11.62 -67.62
CA THR A 3 -36.84 -10.43 -67.13
C THR A 3 -36.91 -10.23 -65.62
N ILE A 4 -38.00 -10.65 -64.97
CA ILE A 4 -38.20 -10.50 -63.51
C ILE A 4 -37.34 -11.52 -62.75
N ALA A 5 -37.19 -12.73 -63.27
CA ALA A 5 -36.36 -13.76 -62.65
C ALA A 5 -34.89 -13.33 -62.55
N ILE A 6 -34.35 -12.73 -63.61
CA ILE A 6 -32.94 -12.27 -63.66
C ILE A 6 -32.67 -11.16 -62.63
N ILE A 7 -33.60 -10.21 -62.46
CA ILE A 7 -33.45 -9.09 -61.50
C ILE A 7 -33.46 -9.61 -60.06
N VAL A 8 -34.33 -10.58 -59.75
CA VAL A 8 -34.42 -11.18 -58.41
C VAL A 8 -33.17 -11.99 -58.10
N THR A 9 -32.63 -12.76 -59.04
CA THR A 9 -31.38 -13.52 -58.82
C THR A 9 -30.19 -12.58 -58.63
N LEU A 10 -30.10 -11.49 -59.41
CA LEU A 10 -29.03 -10.51 -59.25
C LEU A 10 -29.12 -9.79 -57.89
N ALA A 11 -30.32 -9.40 -57.46
CA ALA A 11 -30.54 -8.75 -56.17
C ALA A 11 -30.18 -9.67 -54.98
N VAL A 12 -30.50 -10.96 -55.06
CA VAL A 12 -30.17 -11.95 -54.02
C VAL A 12 -28.66 -12.24 -53.97
N VAL A 13 -27.97 -12.30 -55.12
CA VAL A 13 -26.52 -12.51 -55.16
C VAL A 13 -25.77 -11.27 -54.66
N VAL A 14 -26.19 -10.06 -55.04
CA VAL A 14 -25.55 -8.81 -54.58
C VAL A 14 -25.82 -8.56 -53.09
N SER A 15 -27.02 -8.84 -52.59
CA SER A 15 -27.34 -8.72 -51.16
C SER A 15 -26.64 -9.80 -50.32
N GLY A 16 -26.58 -11.05 -50.79
CA GLY A 16 -25.84 -12.12 -50.13
C GLY A 16 -24.33 -11.85 -50.07
N SER A 17 -23.73 -11.35 -51.17
CA SER A 17 -22.32 -10.98 -51.22
C SER A 17 -22.00 -9.78 -50.32
N ALA A 18 -22.89 -8.78 -50.29
CA ALA A 18 -22.76 -7.62 -49.40
C ALA A 18 -22.88 -8.03 -47.93
N VAL A 19 -23.80 -8.93 -47.56
CA VAL A 19 -23.94 -9.42 -46.19
C VAL A 19 -22.71 -10.22 -45.76
N VAL A 20 -22.11 -11.05 -46.64
CA VAL A 20 -20.86 -11.78 -46.33
C VAL A 20 -19.64 -10.84 -46.23
N LEU A 21 -19.59 -9.77 -47.03
CA LEU A 21 -18.56 -8.72 -46.92
C LEU A 21 -18.76 -7.80 -45.71
N PHE A 22 -20.00 -7.63 -45.22
CA PHE A 22 -20.27 -6.88 -44.00
C PHE A 22 -20.02 -7.72 -42.73
N TYR A 23 -20.27 -9.03 -42.75
CA TYR A 23 -19.96 -9.93 -41.63
C TYR A 23 -18.47 -10.31 -41.50
N SER A 24 -17.68 -10.19 -42.58
CA SER A 24 -16.21 -10.38 -42.54
C SER A 24 -15.45 -9.15 -42.02
N LYS A 25 -16.14 -8.06 -41.68
CA LYS A 25 -15.57 -6.87 -41.02
C LYS A 25 -15.70 -6.89 -39.50
N ILE A 26 -15.91 -8.05 -38.88
CA ILE A 26 -15.62 -8.17 -37.45
C ILE A 26 -14.10 -8.14 -37.34
N PRO A 27 -13.48 -7.09 -36.77
CA PRO A 27 -12.04 -7.04 -36.66
C PRO A 27 -11.59 -8.25 -35.84
N VAL A 28 -10.81 -9.14 -36.47
CA VAL A 28 -10.19 -10.28 -35.79
C VAL A 28 -9.28 -9.68 -34.72
N SER A 29 -9.61 -9.94 -33.45
CA SER A 29 -8.75 -9.57 -32.34
C SER A 29 -7.62 -10.58 -32.24
N SER A 30 -6.39 -10.13 -32.32
CA SER A 30 -5.21 -10.96 -32.09
C SER A 30 -4.47 -10.43 -30.86
N ARG A 31 -4.22 -11.30 -29.88
CA ARG A 31 -3.38 -10.97 -28.72
C ARG A 31 -2.10 -11.78 -28.78
N GLN A 32 -0.97 -11.09 -28.89
CA GLN A 32 0.35 -11.69 -28.77
C GLN A 32 0.93 -11.36 -27.40
N VAL A 33 1.48 -12.37 -26.73
CA VAL A 33 2.13 -12.24 -25.42
C VAL A 33 3.53 -12.79 -25.55
N LEU A 34 4.52 -11.95 -25.29
CA LEU A 34 5.93 -12.32 -25.28
C LEU A 34 6.51 -12.02 -23.91
N GLU A 35 7.05 -13.02 -23.22
CA GLU A 35 7.87 -12.78 -22.03
C GLU A 35 9.19 -12.12 -22.44
N VAL A 36 9.49 -10.97 -21.85
CA VAL A 36 10.69 -10.17 -22.15
C VAL A 36 11.64 -10.06 -20.97
N GLY A 37 11.18 -10.41 -19.75
CA GLY A 37 12.02 -10.46 -18.57
C GLY A 37 11.33 -11.17 -17.41
N HIS A 38 12.13 -11.62 -16.45
CA HIS A 38 11.64 -12.18 -15.19
C HIS A 38 12.67 -11.99 -14.09
N GLY A 39 12.22 -12.04 -12.85
CA GLY A 39 13.13 -11.92 -11.73
C GLY A 39 12.48 -12.09 -10.38
N ARG A 40 13.29 -11.88 -9.35
CA ARG A 40 12.88 -11.88 -7.96
C ARG A 40 13.51 -10.69 -7.26
N SER A 41 12.73 -10.03 -6.41
CA SER A 41 13.18 -8.96 -5.53
C SER A 41 12.67 -9.16 -4.11
N SER A 42 13.29 -8.47 -3.16
CA SER A 42 12.81 -8.37 -1.79
C SER A 42 12.47 -6.91 -1.50
N LEU A 43 11.27 -6.67 -1.01
CA LEU A 43 10.76 -5.35 -0.67
C LEU A 43 10.70 -5.22 0.85
N ALA A 44 11.40 -4.25 1.41
CA ALA A 44 11.24 -3.86 2.80
C ALA A 44 10.18 -2.75 2.87
N VAL A 45 9.00 -3.08 3.37
CA VAL A 45 7.85 -2.18 3.37
C VAL A 45 7.60 -1.62 4.78
N PRO A 46 7.81 -0.32 5.01
CA PRO A 46 7.51 0.28 6.31
C PRO A 46 6.00 0.39 6.47
N LEU A 47 5.47 -0.18 7.56
CA LEU A 47 4.04 -0.15 7.84
C LEU A 47 3.70 0.87 8.93
N MET A 48 4.52 0.93 9.98
CA MET A 48 4.26 1.72 11.17
C MET A 48 5.57 2.24 11.76
N THR A 49 5.52 3.37 12.45
CA THR A 49 6.60 3.86 13.30
C THR A 49 6.15 3.87 14.76
N MET A 50 7.04 3.49 15.67
CA MET A 50 6.80 3.48 17.10
C MET A 50 7.69 4.54 17.73
N TYR A 51 7.06 5.61 18.23
CA TYR A 51 7.74 6.71 18.89
C TYR A 51 7.44 6.68 20.37
N THR A 52 8.48 6.58 21.20
CA THR A 52 8.35 6.81 22.64
C THR A 52 8.86 8.19 23.00
N ALA A 53 8.50 8.65 24.21
CA ALA A 53 8.85 10.00 24.64
C ALA A 53 10.36 10.25 24.66
N PRO A 54 10.84 11.42 24.18
CA PRO A 54 12.26 11.75 24.24
C PRO A 54 12.80 11.74 25.67
N LYS A 55 14.12 11.72 25.84
CA LYS A 55 14.73 11.80 27.17
C LYS A 55 14.61 13.22 27.73
N ILE A 56 14.32 13.35 29.02
CA ILE A 56 14.39 14.63 29.75
C ILE A 56 15.68 14.63 30.59
N PRO A 57 16.54 15.67 30.50
CA PRO A 57 17.73 15.77 31.32
C PRO A 57 17.43 15.67 32.83
N ASN A 58 18.18 14.80 33.51
CA ASN A 58 18.07 14.55 34.96
C ASN A 58 16.66 14.13 35.41
N ALA A 59 15.91 13.40 34.57
CA ALA A 59 14.62 12.82 34.93
C ALA A 59 14.51 11.38 34.42
N GLN A 60 13.73 10.56 35.12
CA GLN A 60 13.31 9.25 34.63
C GLN A 60 12.10 9.44 33.73
N VAL A 61 12.13 8.84 32.53
CA VAL A 61 11.03 8.84 31.58
C VAL A 61 10.66 7.40 31.27
N GLU A 62 9.42 7.05 31.60
CA GLU A 62 8.78 5.79 31.24
C GLU A 62 7.83 6.08 30.09
N SER A 63 8.05 5.45 28.94
CA SER A 63 7.17 5.59 27.80
C SER A 63 7.10 4.29 27.02
N SER A 64 5.92 4.01 26.47
CA SER A 64 5.69 2.85 25.63
C SER A 64 4.72 3.19 24.53
N ALA A 65 5.01 2.73 23.32
CA ALA A 65 4.13 2.82 22.17
C ALA A 65 3.75 1.41 21.74
N ASN A 66 2.45 1.16 21.56
CA ASN A 66 1.94 -0.13 21.11
C ASN A 66 1.02 0.07 19.91
N TRP A 67 1.28 -0.69 18.85
CA TRP A 67 0.40 -0.81 17.69
C TRP A 67 -0.31 -2.16 17.72
N SER A 68 -1.63 -2.14 17.82
CA SER A 68 -2.47 -3.32 17.72
C SER A 68 -3.22 -3.36 16.40
N VAL A 69 -3.11 -4.47 15.70
CA VAL A 69 -3.90 -4.78 14.50
C VAL A 69 -4.70 -6.03 14.70
N ALA A 70 -5.96 -6.01 14.31
CA ALA A 70 -6.85 -7.16 14.39
C ALA A 70 -7.80 -7.23 13.20
N SER A 71 -7.96 -8.43 12.64
CA SER A 71 -9.05 -8.77 11.73
C SER A 71 -10.10 -9.54 12.51
N THR A 72 -11.37 -9.15 12.37
CA THR A 72 -12.49 -9.79 13.07
C THR A 72 -13.48 -10.38 12.07
N ARG A 73 -14.42 -11.21 12.56
CA ARG A 73 -15.49 -11.77 11.72
C ARG A 73 -16.41 -10.70 11.11
N THR A 74 -16.56 -9.56 11.77
CA THR A 74 -17.51 -8.50 11.42
C THR A 74 -16.90 -7.40 10.55
N GLY A 75 -15.58 -7.40 10.33
CA GLY A 75 -14.95 -6.39 9.50
C GLY A 75 -13.42 -6.50 9.46
N PRO A 76 -12.79 -5.92 8.42
CA PRO A 76 -11.36 -6.05 8.19
C PRO A 76 -10.53 -5.19 9.16
N SER A 77 -9.29 -5.64 9.40
CA SER A 77 -8.22 -4.80 9.95
C SER A 77 -7.92 -3.60 9.04
N THR A 78 -7.09 -2.68 9.53
CA THR A 78 -6.46 -1.61 8.74
C THR A 78 -5.91 -2.21 7.46
N THR A 79 -6.39 -1.67 6.35
CA THR A 79 -6.02 -2.10 5.01
C THR A 79 -5.04 -1.08 4.44
N TYR A 80 -3.85 -1.55 4.09
CA TYR A 80 -2.87 -0.75 3.37
C TYR A 80 -3.10 -0.93 1.88
N LEU A 81 -3.46 0.16 1.20
CA LEU A 81 -3.60 0.20 -0.25
C LEU A 81 -2.28 0.66 -0.84
N PHE A 82 -1.73 -0.16 -1.72
CA PHE A 82 -0.49 0.10 -2.43
C PHE A 82 -0.75 0.41 -3.89
N GLN A 83 -0.01 1.39 -4.41
CA GLN A 83 -0.15 1.85 -5.78
C GLN A 83 1.23 1.99 -6.42
N TRP A 84 1.39 1.38 -7.59
CA TRP A 84 2.56 1.61 -8.45
C TRP A 84 2.42 2.92 -9.23
N SER A 85 3.53 3.62 -9.35
CA SER A 85 3.67 4.81 -10.19
C SER A 85 4.97 4.72 -10.99
N LEU A 86 4.88 4.82 -12.31
CA LEU A 86 6.05 4.72 -13.18
C LEU A 86 6.93 5.98 -13.03
N LEU A 87 8.24 5.79 -12.86
CA LEU A 87 9.21 6.89 -12.76
C LEU A 87 9.93 7.16 -14.08
N THR A 88 10.12 6.13 -14.91
CA THR A 88 10.78 6.26 -16.21
C THR A 88 9.76 6.36 -17.33
N HIS A 89 9.86 7.40 -18.15
CA HIS A 89 9.08 7.47 -19.39
C HIS A 89 9.63 6.46 -20.39
N LEU A 90 8.88 5.39 -20.63
CA LEU A 90 9.14 4.43 -21.68
C LEU A 90 8.31 4.77 -22.93
N SER A 91 8.79 4.33 -24.09
CA SER A 91 8.11 4.50 -25.37
C SER A 91 6.80 3.70 -25.47
N ILE A 92 6.63 2.71 -24.59
CA ILE A 92 5.44 1.87 -24.49
C ILE A 92 4.81 1.98 -23.09
N PRO A 93 3.46 2.00 -22.98
CA PRO A 93 2.78 2.02 -21.69
C PRO A 93 3.14 0.80 -20.83
N VAL A 94 3.11 0.98 -19.51
CA VAL A 94 3.35 -0.09 -18.53
C VAL A 94 2.11 -0.28 -17.66
N ARG A 95 1.77 -1.54 -17.38
CA ARG A 95 0.72 -1.94 -16.43
C ARG A 95 1.29 -2.87 -15.38
N PHE A 96 0.82 -2.76 -14.15
CA PHE A 96 1.22 -3.63 -13.05
C PHE A 96 0.06 -4.55 -12.68
N VAL A 97 0.29 -5.85 -12.67
CA VAL A 97 -0.76 -6.85 -12.43
C VAL A 97 -0.35 -7.80 -11.32
N LEU A 98 -1.17 -7.91 -10.27
CA LEU A 98 -0.99 -8.88 -9.21
C LEU A 98 -1.60 -10.22 -9.64
N ASN A 99 -0.77 -11.25 -9.87
CA ASN A 99 -1.21 -12.56 -10.36
C ASN A 99 -1.58 -13.55 -9.24
N ALA A 100 -0.88 -13.49 -8.11
CA ALA A 100 -1.15 -14.40 -7.00
C ALA A 100 -0.86 -13.76 -5.65
N THR A 101 -1.79 -13.97 -4.72
CA THR A 101 -1.68 -13.56 -3.32
C THR A 101 -1.46 -14.80 -2.46
N THR A 102 -0.31 -14.86 -1.81
CA THR A 102 -0.13 -15.83 -0.72
C THR A 102 -0.57 -15.19 0.59
N GLU A 103 -1.33 -15.94 1.39
CA GLU A 103 -1.64 -15.60 2.77
C GLU A 103 -0.66 -16.33 3.67
N ASP A 104 -0.09 -15.60 4.62
CA ASP A 104 0.65 -16.18 5.73
C ASP A 104 0.00 -15.69 7.03
N GLN A 105 -0.55 -16.62 7.82
CA GLN A 105 -1.23 -16.27 9.07
C GLN A 105 -0.32 -15.48 10.04
N ASN A 106 1.00 -15.66 9.96
CA ASN A 106 1.98 -14.96 10.79
C ASN A 106 2.46 -13.64 10.20
N PHE A 107 2.28 -13.40 8.90
CA PHE A 107 2.85 -12.23 8.22
C PHE A 107 1.87 -11.46 7.33
N GLY A 108 0.58 -11.75 7.41
CA GLY A 108 -0.47 -10.98 6.76
C GLY A 108 -0.94 -11.59 5.45
N ALA A 109 -1.84 -10.87 4.78
CA ALA A 109 -2.48 -11.32 3.55
C ALA A 109 -2.47 -10.22 2.50
N PHE A 110 -2.36 -10.60 1.23
CA PHE A 110 -2.54 -9.71 0.09
C PHE A 110 -3.93 -9.91 -0.53
N ALA A 111 -4.46 -8.86 -1.15
CA ALA A 111 -5.61 -8.95 -2.04
C ALA A 111 -5.46 -7.99 -3.23
N LEU A 112 -6.33 -8.15 -4.22
CA LEU A 112 -6.47 -7.19 -5.32
C LEU A 112 -6.86 -5.82 -4.77
N GLY A 113 -6.27 -4.77 -5.36
CA GLY A 113 -6.55 -3.39 -5.01
C GLY A 113 -7.84 -2.88 -5.67
N SER A 114 -8.24 -1.67 -5.31
CA SER A 114 -9.37 -0.97 -5.95
C SER A 114 -9.01 -0.32 -7.29
N THR A 115 -7.73 -0.32 -7.65
CA THR A 115 -7.16 0.27 -8.87
C THR A 115 -6.45 -0.79 -9.69
N ALA A 116 -6.33 -0.58 -11.00
CA ALA A 116 -5.73 -1.55 -11.91
C ALA A 116 -4.26 -1.84 -11.59
N ASP A 117 -3.48 -0.82 -11.21
CA ASP A 117 -2.04 -0.94 -10.88
C ASP A 117 -1.78 -0.97 -9.36
N GLY A 118 -2.78 -1.39 -8.58
CA GLY A 118 -2.73 -1.38 -7.12
C GLY A 118 -3.10 -2.71 -6.49
N PHE A 119 -2.72 -2.84 -5.22
CA PHE A 119 -3.04 -4.03 -4.40
C PHE A 119 -3.29 -3.63 -2.95
N ALA A 120 -3.90 -4.53 -2.20
CA ALA A 120 -4.17 -4.35 -0.78
C ALA A 120 -3.32 -5.32 0.06
N TYR A 121 -2.96 -4.89 1.26
CA TYR A 121 -2.29 -5.71 2.26
C TYR A 121 -2.95 -5.55 3.63
N TYR A 122 -3.16 -6.67 4.30
CA TYR A 122 -3.78 -6.77 5.62
C TYR A 122 -2.74 -7.32 6.61
N PRO A 123 -2.16 -6.48 7.50
CA PRO A 123 -1.09 -6.90 8.41
C PRO A 123 -1.52 -7.99 9.41
N ALA A 124 -2.78 -7.96 9.83
CA ALA A 124 -3.38 -8.97 10.70
C ALA A 124 -3.76 -10.27 9.95
N GLY A 125 -3.69 -10.30 8.62
CA GLY A 125 -4.25 -11.37 7.79
C GLY A 125 -5.77 -11.22 7.61
N THR A 126 -6.42 -12.22 7.00
CA THR A 126 -7.88 -12.24 6.88
C THR A 126 -8.51 -13.06 8.02
N CYS A 127 -9.72 -12.69 8.45
CA CYS A 127 -10.51 -13.49 9.39
C CYS A 127 -11.73 -14.07 8.64
N SER A 128 -11.55 -15.27 8.08
CA SER A 128 -12.59 -15.98 7.32
C SER A 128 -12.99 -17.30 8.02
N GLY A 129 -14.12 -17.87 7.62
CA GLY A 129 -14.56 -19.23 7.98
C GLY A 129 -14.36 -19.69 9.43
N GLY A 130 -15.21 -19.23 10.36
CA GLY A 130 -15.17 -19.68 11.77
C GLY A 130 -14.12 -19.00 12.65
N CYS A 131 -13.25 -18.17 12.07
CA CYS A 131 -12.39 -17.24 12.82
C CYS A 131 -13.24 -16.23 13.61
N ASN A 132 -12.97 -16.08 14.91
CA ASN A 132 -13.54 -15.00 15.73
C ASN A 132 -12.72 -13.72 15.59
N SER A 133 -11.40 -13.83 15.74
CA SER A 133 -10.43 -12.76 15.52
C SER A 133 -9.01 -13.30 15.30
N THR A 134 -8.22 -12.61 14.50
CA THR A 134 -6.76 -12.75 14.43
C THR A 134 -6.14 -11.36 14.65
N GLY A 135 -4.97 -11.28 15.26
CA GLY A 135 -4.34 -9.99 15.51
C GLY A 135 -2.92 -10.09 16.04
N LYS A 136 -2.24 -8.95 16.03
CA LYS A 136 -0.87 -8.81 16.49
C LYS A 136 -0.72 -7.49 17.23
N VAL A 137 0.14 -7.50 18.23
CA VAL A 137 0.54 -6.29 18.94
C VAL A 137 2.05 -6.16 18.80
N PHE A 138 2.48 -4.99 18.38
CA PHE A 138 3.88 -4.61 18.30
C PHE A 138 4.10 -3.46 19.27
N GLY A 139 5.24 -3.44 19.95
CA GLY A 139 5.49 -2.41 20.93
C GLY A 139 6.97 -2.10 21.11
N ALA A 140 7.21 -0.87 21.55
CA ALA A 140 8.50 -0.37 21.98
C ALA A 140 8.33 0.28 23.36
N SER A 141 9.33 0.14 24.23
CA SER A 141 9.33 0.74 25.56
C SER A 141 10.68 1.33 25.93
N GLY A 142 10.66 2.33 26.79
CA GLY A 142 11.82 3.14 27.15
C GLY A 142 11.76 4.54 26.55
N ALA A 143 12.72 5.40 26.90
CA ALA A 143 12.74 6.79 26.47
C ALA A 143 13.61 7.00 25.21
N GLY A 144 13.05 7.73 24.24
CA GLY A 144 13.72 8.14 22.99
C GLY A 144 13.88 7.00 21.98
N ILE A 145 12.93 6.06 21.95
CA ILE A 145 12.89 4.99 20.95
C ILE A 145 12.13 5.50 19.73
N HIS A 146 12.70 5.26 18.56
CA HIS A 146 12.17 5.65 17.27
C HIS A 146 12.36 4.49 16.31
N ASP A 147 11.43 3.54 16.33
CA ASP A 147 11.54 2.31 15.55
C ASP A 147 10.57 2.32 14.37
N VAL A 148 11.02 1.80 13.24
CA VAL A 148 10.17 1.53 12.07
C VAL A 148 9.93 0.03 12.00
N LEU A 149 8.66 -0.34 11.91
CA LEU A 149 8.25 -1.71 11.69
C LEU A 149 8.14 -1.99 10.19
N TYR A 150 9.08 -2.78 9.69
CA TYR A 150 9.12 -3.22 8.30
C TYR A 150 8.52 -4.62 8.15
N GLN A 151 7.66 -4.78 7.15
CA GLN A 151 7.33 -6.09 6.61
C GLN A 151 8.17 -6.34 5.36
N THR A 152 8.94 -7.43 5.37
CA THR A 152 9.67 -7.89 4.19
C THR A 152 8.75 -8.75 3.33
N TRP A 153 8.67 -8.44 2.04
CA TRP A 153 7.96 -9.21 1.03
C TRP A 153 8.94 -9.76 0.01
N ARG A 154 8.76 -11.01 -0.38
CA ARG A 154 9.34 -11.54 -1.61
C ARG A 154 8.40 -11.20 -2.75
N MET A 155 8.96 -10.62 -3.81
CA MET A 155 8.26 -10.35 -5.04
C MET A 155 8.88 -11.15 -6.17
N ASP A 156 8.14 -12.11 -6.70
CA ASP A 156 8.46 -12.80 -7.94
C ASP A 156 7.76 -12.06 -9.07
N TYR A 157 8.44 -11.73 -10.17
CA TYR A 157 7.85 -10.96 -11.27
C TYR A 157 8.23 -11.50 -12.65
N THR A 158 7.34 -11.25 -13.61
CA THR A 158 7.51 -11.51 -15.03
C THR A 158 7.05 -10.29 -15.81
N VAL A 159 7.90 -9.79 -16.70
CA VAL A 159 7.56 -8.69 -17.60
C VAL A 159 7.20 -9.28 -18.95
N ARG A 160 6.00 -8.96 -19.44
CA ARG A 160 5.49 -9.41 -20.74
C ARG A 160 5.22 -8.21 -21.63
N ARG A 161 5.64 -8.31 -22.89
CA ARG A 161 5.16 -7.43 -23.95
C ARG A 161 3.87 -8.01 -24.50
N ILE A 162 2.78 -7.27 -24.33
CA ILE A 162 1.48 -7.61 -24.90
C ILE A 162 1.26 -6.72 -26.11
N THR A 163 0.91 -7.34 -27.23
CA THR A 163 0.50 -6.63 -28.45
C THR A 163 -0.90 -7.09 -28.82
N ASP A 164 -1.85 -6.17 -28.64
CA ASP A 164 -3.25 -6.36 -29.01
C ASP A 164 -3.46 -5.74 -30.40
N GLY A 165 -4.03 -6.51 -31.32
CA GLY A 165 -4.39 -6.09 -32.66
C GLY A 165 -5.91 -6.09 -32.82
N ILE A 166 -6.49 -4.96 -33.23
CA ILE A 166 -7.89 -4.86 -33.63
C ILE A 166 -7.93 -4.29 -35.04
N GLY A 167 -8.16 -5.15 -36.03
CA GLY A 167 -8.08 -4.76 -37.45
C GLY A 167 -6.64 -4.34 -37.81
N PRO A 168 -6.42 -3.18 -38.47
CA PRO A 168 -5.08 -2.70 -38.83
C PRO A 168 -4.34 -2.04 -37.66
N THR A 169 -5.02 -1.77 -36.55
CA THR A 169 -4.43 -1.07 -35.40
C THR A 169 -3.78 -2.08 -34.47
N GLN A 170 -2.51 -1.84 -34.13
CA GLN A 170 -1.80 -2.57 -33.08
C GLN A 170 -1.49 -1.64 -31.92
N THR A 171 -1.73 -2.11 -30.71
CA THR A 171 -1.34 -1.43 -29.47
C THR A 171 -0.47 -2.36 -28.65
N SER A 172 0.73 -1.91 -28.28
CA SER A 172 1.64 -2.65 -27.42
C SER A 172 1.77 -1.99 -26.04
N TYR A 173 1.89 -2.80 -24.99
CA TYR A 173 2.24 -2.36 -23.65
C TYR A 173 3.09 -3.42 -22.94
N LEU A 174 3.82 -3.01 -21.91
CA LEU A 174 4.45 -3.91 -20.96
C LEU A 174 3.47 -4.19 -19.82
N GLU A 175 3.37 -5.46 -19.46
CA GLU A 175 2.69 -5.92 -18.26
C GLU A 175 3.74 -6.48 -17.31
N VAL A 176 3.93 -5.80 -16.19
CA VAL A 176 4.72 -6.30 -15.06
C VAL A 176 3.76 -7.10 -14.20
N GLU A 177 3.74 -8.39 -14.44
CA GLU A 177 2.99 -9.33 -13.62
C GLU A 177 3.84 -9.70 -12.40
N PHE A 178 3.29 -9.61 -11.20
CA PHE A 178 4.01 -9.92 -9.97
C PHE A 178 3.18 -10.73 -8.98
N ALA A 179 3.87 -11.50 -8.15
CA ALA A 179 3.32 -12.25 -7.03
C ALA A 179 4.06 -11.86 -5.75
N LEU A 180 3.31 -11.66 -4.67
CA LEU A 180 3.85 -11.25 -3.38
C LEU A 180 3.68 -12.35 -2.34
N SER A 181 4.73 -12.51 -1.53
CA SER A 181 4.74 -13.40 -0.37
C SER A 181 5.34 -12.69 0.83
N PRO A 182 4.61 -12.58 1.95
CA PRO A 182 5.14 -11.92 3.13
C PRO A 182 6.10 -12.88 3.85
N GLN A 183 7.30 -12.40 4.22
CA GLN A 183 8.36 -13.26 4.75
C GLN A 183 8.63 -13.05 6.23
N ARG A 184 8.84 -11.79 6.65
CA ARG A 184 9.25 -11.48 8.01
C ARG A 184 8.90 -10.05 8.37
N MET A 185 8.54 -9.83 9.62
CA MET A 185 8.39 -8.49 10.20
C MET A 185 9.58 -8.17 11.12
N ILE A 186 10.17 -6.99 10.97
CA ILE A 186 11.40 -6.57 11.66
C ILE A 186 11.25 -5.11 12.12
N GLY A 187 11.56 -4.82 13.39
CA GLY A 187 11.72 -3.46 13.89
C GLY A 187 13.16 -2.96 13.67
N ILE A 188 13.32 -1.75 13.15
CA ILE A 188 14.62 -1.12 12.88
C ILE A 188 14.60 0.32 13.42
N VAL A 189 15.62 0.69 14.20
CA VAL A 189 15.80 2.04 14.73
C VAL A 189 16.01 3.05 13.60
N LEU A 190 15.41 4.24 13.69
CA LEU A 190 15.60 5.34 12.76
C LEU A 190 17.00 5.98 12.85
N PRO A 191 17.55 6.51 11.74
CA PRO A 191 17.04 6.40 10.37
C PRO A 191 17.25 4.99 9.78
N ALA A 192 16.28 4.51 8.99
CA ALA A 192 16.31 3.16 8.42
C ALA A 192 15.93 3.18 6.94
N ALA A 193 16.82 2.67 6.07
CA ALA A 193 16.64 2.52 4.62
C ALA A 193 16.08 3.77 3.90
N ASN A 194 14.75 3.92 3.85
CA ASN A 194 14.00 4.98 3.14
C ASN A 194 13.10 5.82 4.07
N VAL A 195 13.20 5.62 5.39
CA VAL A 195 12.38 6.33 6.37
C VAL A 195 13.28 7.18 7.25
N THR A 196 12.97 8.48 7.26
CA THR A 196 13.62 9.49 8.10
C THR A 196 12.68 9.91 9.24
N PRO A 197 13.22 10.52 10.31
CA PRO A 197 12.39 11.24 11.27
C PRO A 197 11.43 12.23 10.56
N PRO A 198 10.21 12.43 11.09
CA PRO A 198 9.23 13.30 10.46
C PRO A 198 9.70 14.76 10.49
N GLY A 199 9.50 15.45 9.37
CA GLY A 199 9.68 16.90 9.30
C GLY A 199 8.42 17.66 9.71
N PRO A 200 8.46 19.01 9.75
CA PRO A 200 7.30 19.83 10.10
C PRO A 200 6.07 19.63 9.20
N GLY A 201 6.28 19.25 7.93
CA GLY A 201 5.18 18.95 6.99
C GLY A 201 4.62 17.54 7.10
N ASP A 202 5.28 16.67 7.89
CA ASP A 202 4.86 15.28 8.10
C ASP A 202 4.06 15.12 9.39
N VAL A 203 3.83 16.20 10.15
CA VAL A 203 3.16 16.16 11.46
C VAL A 203 1.94 17.06 11.53
N LEU A 204 0.97 16.66 12.35
CA LEU A 204 -0.24 17.42 12.66
C LEU A 204 -0.54 17.33 14.16
N ASP A 205 -0.96 18.43 14.79
CA ASP A 205 -1.37 18.40 16.20
C ASP A 205 -2.54 17.42 16.41
N ALA A 206 -2.38 16.53 17.40
CA ALA A 206 -3.35 15.49 17.76
C ALA A 206 -4.03 15.75 19.11
N SER A 207 -3.50 16.67 19.91
CA SER A 207 -4.04 17.05 21.21
C SER A 207 -3.76 18.51 21.55
N ASP A 208 -4.48 19.03 22.55
CA ASP A 208 -4.07 20.23 23.27
C ASP A 208 -2.78 19.97 24.08
N ILE A 209 -2.18 21.05 24.58
CA ILE A 209 -1.04 20.96 25.51
C ILE A 209 -1.54 20.43 26.86
N LEU A 210 -0.91 19.37 27.35
CA LEU A 210 -1.22 18.74 28.62
C LEU A 210 -0.15 19.09 29.65
N HIS A 211 -0.57 19.62 30.79
CA HIS A 211 0.27 19.78 31.97
C HIS A 211 0.25 18.49 32.78
N LEU A 212 1.44 17.94 33.07
CA LEU A 212 1.58 16.72 33.85
C LEU A 212 2.44 16.98 35.09
N PRO A 213 1.90 16.73 36.30
CA PRO A 213 2.71 16.79 37.52
C PRO A 213 3.77 15.68 37.50
N ALA A 214 4.82 15.84 38.31
CA ALA A 214 5.83 14.80 38.48
C ALA A 214 5.19 13.45 38.85
N TYR A 215 5.64 12.39 38.18
CA TYR A 215 5.11 11.03 38.25
C TYR A 215 3.67 10.83 37.77
N GLY A 216 3.02 11.87 37.24
CA GLY A 216 1.75 11.75 36.55
C GLY A 216 1.87 10.83 35.33
N GLN A 217 0.89 9.95 35.17
CA GLN A 217 0.80 9.02 34.05
C GLN A 217 -0.35 9.43 33.13
N VAL A 218 -0.10 9.37 31.82
CA VAL A 218 -1.10 9.58 30.79
C VAL A 218 -0.98 8.48 29.74
N THR A 219 -2.13 8.12 29.18
CA THR A 219 -2.23 7.22 28.03
C THR A 219 -3.18 7.85 27.03
N THR A 220 -2.75 7.91 25.78
CA THR A 220 -3.57 8.35 24.65
C THR A 220 -3.58 7.27 23.57
N SER A 221 -4.58 7.32 22.69
CA SER A 221 -4.65 6.43 21.53
C SER A 221 -5.02 7.17 20.27
N SER A 222 -4.74 6.57 19.11
CA SER A 222 -5.01 7.15 17.79
C SER A 222 -6.49 7.52 17.57
N HIS A 223 -7.41 6.88 18.29
CA HIS A 223 -8.84 7.19 18.24
C HIS A 223 -9.29 8.21 19.30
N GLY A 224 -8.46 8.45 20.31
CA GLY A 224 -8.75 9.38 21.41
C GLY A 224 -8.30 10.83 21.15
N THR A 225 -7.74 11.11 19.98
CA THR A 225 -7.16 12.41 19.59
C THR A 225 -8.14 13.28 18.84
N HIS A 226 -7.85 14.59 18.78
CA HIS A 226 -8.65 15.54 18.01
C HIS A 226 -8.35 15.45 16.51
N SER A 227 -9.40 15.47 15.67
CA SER A 227 -9.32 15.57 14.21
C SER A 227 -8.28 14.67 13.53
N PRO A 228 -8.35 13.33 13.70
CA PRO A 228 -7.44 12.42 12.99
C PRO A 228 -7.56 12.59 11.47
N PRO A 229 -6.44 12.56 10.72
CA PRO A 229 -6.47 12.61 9.26
C PRO A 229 -7.33 11.50 8.64
N ASP A 230 -8.00 11.80 7.52
CA ASP A 230 -8.79 10.82 6.77
C ASP A 230 -7.94 9.63 6.27
N PHE A 231 -6.67 9.88 5.98
CA PHE A 231 -5.73 8.88 5.51
C PHE A 231 -4.28 9.28 5.80
N PHE A 232 -3.44 8.27 5.94
CA PHE A 232 -1.99 8.38 6.05
C PHE A 232 -1.34 7.88 4.76
N ARG A 233 -0.17 8.42 4.40
CA ARG A 233 0.51 8.08 3.15
C ARG A 233 2.02 8.05 3.30
N ASN A 234 2.63 6.96 2.83
CA ASN A 234 4.07 6.79 2.84
C ASN A 234 4.57 6.37 1.44
N THR A 235 5.80 6.75 1.11
CA THR A 235 6.53 6.19 -0.04
C THR A 235 7.40 5.04 0.46
N VAL A 236 7.20 3.84 -0.10
CA VAL A 236 7.94 2.64 0.30
C VAL A 236 9.35 2.67 -0.30
N GLY A 237 9.44 3.00 -1.58
CA GLY A 237 10.69 3.05 -2.31
C GLY A 237 10.51 2.83 -3.81
N THR A 238 11.65 2.78 -4.48
CA THR A 238 11.74 2.56 -5.92
C THR A 238 12.13 1.13 -6.21
N VAL A 239 11.50 0.52 -7.21
CA VAL A 239 11.75 -0.85 -7.65
C VAL A 239 12.04 -0.86 -9.14
N ALA A 240 13.08 -1.60 -9.51
CA ALA A 240 13.48 -1.81 -10.89
C ALA A 240 13.08 -3.22 -11.33
N PHE A 241 12.46 -3.31 -12.50
CA PHE A 241 12.08 -4.56 -13.16
C PHE A 241 12.86 -4.65 -14.47
N ASP A 242 13.56 -5.77 -14.65
CA ASP A 242 14.24 -6.04 -15.91
C ASP A 242 13.21 -6.45 -16.98
N ALA A 243 13.14 -5.67 -18.05
CA ALA A 243 12.28 -5.91 -19.21
C ALA A 243 13.10 -6.36 -20.44
N GLY A 244 14.34 -6.80 -20.23
CA GLY A 244 15.22 -7.36 -21.26
C GLY A 244 15.51 -6.36 -22.38
N PRO A 245 15.17 -6.65 -23.65
CA PRO A 245 15.42 -5.75 -24.77
C PRO A 245 14.75 -4.37 -24.65
N GLU A 246 13.69 -4.25 -23.85
CA GLU A 246 12.95 -3.00 -23.62
C GLU A 246 13.59 -2.14 -22.52
N GLY A 247 14.68 -2.63 -21.90
CA GLY A 247 15.42 -1.95 -20.84
C GLY A 247 14.88 -2.21 -19.43
N THR A 248 14.96 -1.22 -18.56
CA THR A 248 14.53 -1.33 -17.16
C THR A 248 13.30 -0.49 -16.89
N VAL A 249 12.23 -1.13 -16.41
CA VAL A 249 11.04 -0.45 -15.89
C VAL A 249 11.32 -0.04 -14.45
N THR A 250 11.28 1.26 -14.15
CA THR A 250 11.49 1.75 -12.78
C THR A 250 10.20 2.36 -12.26
N ALA A 251 9.72 1.91 -11.11
CA ALA A 251 8.47 2.36 -10.52
C ALA A 251 8.62 2.63 -9.02
N GLN A 252 7.85 3.60 -8.52
CA GLN A 252 7.73 3.91 -7.11
C GLN A 252 6.46 3.26 -6.55
N LEU A 253 6.61 2.64 -5.38
CA LEU A 253 5.51 2.09 -4.62
C LEU A 253 5.10 3.08 -3.51
N THR A 254 3.83 3.45 -3.50
CA THR A 254 3.26 4.30 -2.43
C THR A 254 2.19 3.54 -1.68
N SER A 255 2.08 3.79 -0.38
CA SER A 255 1.08 3.22 0.52
C SER A 255 0.10 4.30 0.95
N ARG A 256 -1.17 3.92 1.12
CA ARG A 256 -2.21 4.73 1.75
C ARG A 256 -3.06 3.84 2.64
N PHE A 257 -3.34 4.29 3.86
CA PHE A 257 -4.26 3.58 4.74
C PHE A 257 -5.07 4.55 5.61
N ARG A 258 -6.08 4.01 6.27
CA ARG A 258 -6.83 4.68 7.35
C ARG A 258 -6.99 3.70 8.51
N TRP A 259 -7.02 4.22 9.74
CA TRP A 259 -7.26 3.38 10.90
C TRP A 259 -8.61 2.66 10.80
N SER A 260 -8.61 1.35 11.02
CA SER A 260 -9.83 0.60 11.27
C SER A 260 -10.31 0.84 12.70
N THR A 261 -11.61 0.66 12.95
CA THR A 261 -12.21 0.85 14.28
C THR A 261 -11.79 -0.22 15.30
N VAL A 262 -11.14 -1.29 14.84
CA VAL A 262 -10.69 -2.42 15.68
C VAL A 262 -9.17 -2.45 15.88
N ASP A 263 -8.46 -1.55 15.23
CA ASP A 263 -7.01 -1.38 15.39
C ASP A 263 -6.75 -0.15 16.26
N ASP A 264 -5.58 -0.05 16.86
CA ASP A 264 -5.22 1.15 17.63
C ASP A 264 -3.71 1.35 17.69
N PHE A 265 -3.31 2.59 17.93
CA PHE A 265 -1.97 2.97 18.34
C PHE A 265 -2.05 3.67 19.68
N VAL A 266 -1.49 3.05 20.72
CA VAL A 266 -1.56 3.53 22.10
C VAL A 266 -0.19 4.02 22.54
N LEU A 267 -0.12 5.24 23.07
CA LEU A 267 1.08 5.83 23.64
C LEU A 267 0.86 6.12 25.12
N SER A 268 1.69 5.51 25.96
CA SER A 268 1.75 5.78 27.39
C SER A 268 3.01 6.56 27.75
N PHE A 269 2.87 7.48 28.70
CA PHE A 269 3.94 8.35 29.15
C PHE A 269 3.84 8.63 30.65
N ARG A 270 4.99 8.66 31.31
CA ARG A 270 5.19 9.11 32.69
C ARG A 270 6.61 9.65 32.82
N ALA A 271 6.79 10.73 33.59
CA ALA A 271 8.10 11.28 33.90
C ALA A 271 8.26 11.62 35.38
N SER A 272 9.47 11.56 35.92
CA SER A 272 9.76 11.92 37.32
C SER A 272 9.78 13.42 37.60
N LYS A 273 9.55 14.26 36.58
CA LYS A 273 9.48 15.71 36.67
C LYS A 273 8.17 16.22 36.11
N GLU A 274 7.75 17.37 36.61
CA GLU A 274 6.67 18.15 36.01
C GLU A 274 7.04 18.55 34.58
N THR A 275 6.08 18.43 33.66
CA THR A 275 6.30 18.67 32.24
C THR A 275 5.01 19.11 31.54
N TRP A 276 5.18 19.77 30.40
CA TRP A 276 4.11 20.05 29.45
C TRP A 276 4.38 19.23 28.20
N ILE A 277 3.35 18.57 27.69
CA ILE A 277 3.47 17.73 26.50
C ILE A 277 2.37 18.07 25.51
N ARG A 278 2.59 17.72 24.24
CA ARG A 278 1.53 17.61 23.25
C ARG A 278 1.75 16.35 22.41
N TYR A 279 0.67 15.85 21.83
CA TYR A 279 0.73 14.74 20.88
C TYR A 279 0.61 15.25 19.45
N LEU A 280 1.38 14.66 18.55
CA LEU A 280 1.30 14.90 17.11
C LEU A 280 1.05 13.59 16.38
N PHE A 281 0.30 13.63 15.30
CA PHE A 281 0.24 12.55 14.33
C PHE A 281 1.45 12.60 13.40
N ASP A 282 2.10 11.47 13.14
CA ASP A 282 2.91 11.26 11.94
C ASP A 282 1.97 10.97 10.77
N LEU A 283 1.81 11.92 9.86
CA LEU A 283 0.92 11.83 8.71
C LEU A 283 1.29 10.72 7.72
N ARG A 284 2.50 10.16 7.84
CA ARG A 284 2.99 9.09 6.95
C ARG A 284 2.60 7.71 7.44
N PHE A 285 2.57 7.53 8.77
CA PHE A 285 2.41 6.22 9.41
C PHE A 285 1.24 6.14 10.38
N GLY A 286 0.51 7.24 10.63
CA GLY A 286 -0.60 7.27 11.57
C GLY A 286 -0.23 7.02 13.03
N SER A 287 1.06 7.03 13.34
CA SER A 287 1.59 6.90 14.69
C SER A 287 1.52 8.21 15.46
N LEU A 288 1.57 8.13 16.78
CA LEU A 288 1.61 9.30 17.65
C LEU A 288 3.05 9.59 18.08
N LEU A 289 3.44 10.86 17.96
CA LEU A 289 4.61 11.44 18.59
C LEU A 289 4.18 12.18 19.86
N ILE A 290 5.12 12.29 20.80
CA ILE A 290 4.99 13.16 21.96
C ILE A 290 6.15 14.15 21.96
N GLU A 291 5.82 15.42 22.13
CA GLU A 291 6.79 16.51 22.23
C GLU A 291 6.69 17.19 23.59
N TYR A 292 7.83 17.61 24.12
CA TYR A 292 7.88 18.49 25.28
C TYR A 292 7.66 19.92 24.86
N VAL A 293 6.73 20.59 25.53
CA VAL A 293 6.43 22.00 25.31
C VAL A 293 7.08 22.80 26.45
N PRO A 294 7.78 23.91 26.15
CA PRO A 294 8.21 24.82 27.20
C PRO A 294 7.00 25.30 28.03
N PRO A 295 7.16 25.53 29.34
CA PRO A 295 6.10 26.15 30.13
C PRO A 295 5.71 27.48 29.48
N LEU A 296 4.39 27.70 29.34
CA LEU A 296 3.87 28.98 28.86
C LEU A 296 4.31 30.08 29.85
N PRO A 297 4.80 31.23 29.36
CA PRO A 297 5.23 32.33 30.22
C PRO A 297 4.11 32.95 31.04
#